data_AF-A0A1J3DA88-F1
#
_entry.id   AF-A0A1J3DA88-F1
#
_cell.length_a   1.000
_cell.length_b   1.000
_cell.length_c   1.000
_cell.angle_alpha   90.00
_cell.angle_beta   90.00
_cell.angle_gamma   90.00
#
_symmetry.space_group_name_H-M   'P 1'
#
loop_
_entity.id
_entity.type
_entity.pdbx_description
1 polymer ?
#
loop_
_entity_poly.entity_id
_entity_poly.type
_entity_poly.pdbx_seq_one_letter_code
_entity_poly.pdbx_strand_id
1 'polypeptide(L)'
;NEGDVVRINDLEDQGSSGRISRLLWTVRNLMVQSSVKPGEILENKLVIVSLLKEKAADVVKLLSEGHWTSTCVVTLNKFRNLCNGSNEEASAILSHLSGCGKAHKVSISRGEVIEGVKVSLSETALPSISNLDCDILHLLRTTEKLQDQLEVMDQRCETSRKSALASLKSGHKKVALRHVRELKLATESREKCTSLLNRVEEVLNTISDSESTKMVSEAIKTGAKVMKDIKISADEVHDCLEEIEETIESQKQVEKALESAPYSDVVDDEEDIEEEFMKLEMELESESSHVKPATSDTEDSLTEMFSELKLGNTKQPSEDQATEPVRMKDSGKKILEAA
;
A
#
# COMPACT_ATOMS: atom_id res chain seq x y z
N ASN A 1 -36.43 1.27 -21.47
CA ASN A 1 -36.04 2.22 -20.42
C ASN A 1 -34.65 2.71 -20.72
N GLU A 2 -34.55 3.87 -21.36
CA GLU A 2 -33.29 4.58 -21.53
C GLU A 2 -32.59 4.77 -20.18
N GLY A 3 -31.30 4.43 -20.12
CA GLY A 3 -30.42 5.01 -19.12
C GLY A 3 -30.10 6.43 -19.57
N ASP A 4 -30.47 7.41 -18.76
CA ASP A 4 -30.20 8.82 -19.05
C ASP A 4 -28.68 9.05 -19.12
N VAL A 5 -28.22 9.77 -20.14
CA VAL A 5 -26.79 9.87 -20.49
C VAL A 5 -26.34 11.31 -20.36
N VAL A 6 -25.50 11.58 -19.36
CA VAL A 6 -25.11 12.94 -18.95
C VAL A 6 -23.61 13.16 -19.21
N ARG A 7 -23.23 14.40 -19.55
CA ARG A 7 -21.80 14.77 -19.73
C ARG A 7 -21.17 15.01 -18.35
N ILE A 8 -19.91 14.61 -18.19
CA ILE A 8 -19.18 14.77 -16.91
C ILE A 8 -19.21 16.22 -16.41
N ASN A 9 -19.00 17.19 -17.30
CA ASN A 9 -18.95 18.62 -16.97
C ASN A 9 -20.29 19.16 -16.40
N ASP A 10 -21.43 18.52 -16.73
CA ASP A 10 -22.75 18.91 -16.20
C ASP A 10 -23.00 18.44 -14.75
N LEU A 11 -22.09 17.63 -14.18
CA LEU A 11 -22.05 17.32 -12.75
C LEU A 11 -21.22 18.33 -11.95
N GLU A 12 -20.16 18.90 -12.53
CA GLU A 12 -19.23 19.78 -11.81
C GLU A 12 -19.85 21.16 -11.47
N ASP A 13 -20.71 21.70 -12.35
CA ASP A 13 -21.29 23.05 -12.16
C ASP A 13 -22.55 23.09 -11.28
N GLN A 14 -23.04 21.95 -10.75
CA GLN A 14 -24.22 21.93 -9.86
C GLN A 14 -23.96 22.52 -8.47
N GLY A 15 -22.68 22.79 -8.12
CA GLY A 15 -22.30 23.42 -6.86
C GLY A 15 -22.50 24.94 -6.80
N SER A 16 -22.84 25.62 -7.91
CA SER A 16 -22.98 27.08 -7.93
C SER A 16 -24.13 27.58 -8.81
N SER A 17 -24.59 28.81 -8.52
CA SER A 17 -25.56 29.58 -9.31
C SER A 17 -27.05 29.21 -9.18
N GLY A 18 -27.86 30.21 -8.83
CA GLY A 18 -29.28 30.05 -8.51
C GLY A 18 -30.22 29.83 -9.71
N ARG A 19 -31.48 29.51 -9.40
CA ARG A 19 -32.54 29.02 -10.33
C ARG A 19 -32.90 29.95 -11.52
N ILE A 20 -32.32 31.14 -11.60
CA ILE A 20 -32.57 32.14 -12.66
C ILE A 20 -31.55 31.97 -13.81
N SER A 21 -30.34 31.49 -13.52
CA SER A 21 -29.23 31.35 -14.48
C SER A 21 -29.55 30.35 -15.61
N ARG A 22 -30.32 29.29 -15.30
CA ARG A 22 -30.74 28.26 -16.28
C ARG A 22 -31.55 28.82 -17.44
N LEU A 23 -32.38 29.85 -17.24
CA LEU A 23 -33.25 30.39 -18.30
C LEU A 23 -32.49 31.31 -19.28
N LEU A 24 -31.42 31.97 -18.82
CA LEU A 24 -30.64 32.87 -19.66
C LEU A 24 -29.63 32.15 -20.56
N TRP A 25 -29.13 30.98 -20.13
CA TRP A 25 -28.17 30.21 -20.92
C TRP A 25 -28.81 29.51 -22.13
N THR A 26 -30.00 28.92 -21.96
CA THR A 26 -30.74 28.23 -23.04
C THR A 26 -31.02 29.13 -24.23
N VAL A 27 -31.28 30.42 -24.01
CA VAL A 27 -31.57 31.40 -25.08
C VAL A 27 -30.28 31.85 -25.79
N ARG A 28 -29.14 31.92 -25.09
CA ARG A 28 -27.86 32.34 -25.69
C ARG A 28 -27.31 31.30 -26.67
N ASN A 29 -27.57 30.01 -26.45
CA ASN A 29 -27.06 28.93 -27.29
C ASN A 29 -27.83 28.75 -28.62
N LEU A 30 -28.93 29.49 -28.85
CA LEU A 30 -29.73 29.39 -30.07
C LEU A 30 -29.34 30.38 -31.19
N MET A 31 -28.43 31.33 -30.94
CA MET A 31 -28.21 32.46 -31.86
C MET A 31 -26.75 32.82 -32.17
N VAL A 32 -25.79 31.91 -31.92
CA VAL A 32 -24.40 32.08 -32.35
C VAL A 32 -23.92 30.84 -33.10
N GLN A 33 -24.20 30.79 -34.41
CA GLN A 33 -23.34 30.06 -35.33
C GLN A 33 -22.01 30.82 -35.43
N SER A 34 -21.02 30.40 -34.65
CA SER A 34 -19.62 30.80 -34.87
C SER A 34 -18.81 29.56 -35.24
N SER A 35 -18.20 29.60 -36.42
CA SER A 35 -17.24 28.59 -36.85
C SER A 35 -16.00 28.65 -35.96
N VAL A 36 -15.66 27.53 -35.30
CA VAL A 36 -14.42 27.37 -34.53
C VAL A 36 -13.70 26.11 -35.01
N LYS A 37 -12.36 26.18 -35.02
CA LYS A 37 -11.45 25.28 -35.73
C LYS A 37 -11.30 23.92 -35.02
N PRO A 38 -10.95 22.83 -35.74
CA PRO A 38 -10.61 21.56 -35.11
C PRO A 38 -9.29 21.70 -34.35
N GLY A 39 -9.31 21.52 -33.03
CA GLY A 39 -8.13 21.71 -32.18
C GLY A 39 -8.33 21.30 -30.71
N GLU A 40 -9.56 21.38 -30.20
CA GLU A 40 -9.91 20.90 -28.85
C GLU A 40 -11.13 19.96 -28.96
N ILE A 41 -10.86 18.66 -29.10
CA ILE A 41 -11.87 17.64 -28.81
C ILE A 41 -11.94 17.55 -27.29
N LEU A 42 -12.70 18.47 -26.69
CA LEU A 42 -13.18 18.30 -25.33
C LEU A 42 -13.92 16.97 -25.30
N GLU A 43 -13.38 15.99 -24.57
CA GLU A 43 -13.97 14.66 -24.48
C GLU A 43 -15.33 14.78 -23.80
N ASN A 44 -16.38 14.80 -24.61
CA ASN A 44 -17.76 14.76 -24.17
C ASN A 44 -18.06 13.32 -23.75
N LYS A 45 -17.37 12.85 -22.71
CA LYS A 45 -17.50 11.50 -22.17
C LYS A 45 -18.88 11.38 -21.55
N LEU A 46 -19.61 10.40 -22.06
CA LEU A 46 -21.03 10.17 -21.79
C LEU A 46 -21.14 9.12 -20.69
N VAL A 47 -21.70 9.50 -19.53
CA VAL A 47 -21.83 8.60 -18.39
C VAL A 47 -23.26 8.08 -18.33
N ILE A 48 -23.40 6.74 -18.30
CA ILE A 48 -24.69 6.07 -18.11
C ILE A 48 -25.03 6.15 -16.62
N VAL A 49 -25.97 7.04 -16.27
CA VAL A 49 -26.29 7.36 -14.87
C VAL A 49 -26.75 6.14 -14.06
N SER A 50 -27.39 5.17 -14.69
CA SER A 50 -27.80 3.91 -14.04
C SER A 50 -26.61 3.07 -13.57
N LEU A 51 -25.59 2.90 -14.42
CA LEU A 51 -24.37 2.15 -14.08
C LEU A 51 -23.51 2.91 -13.07
N LEU A 52 -23.49 4.25 -13.17
CA LEU A 52 -22.80 5.10 -12.19
C LEU A 52 -23.38 4.95 -10.78
N LYS A 53 -24.72 4.89 -10.66
CA LYS A 53 -25.43 4.65 -9.39
C LYS A 53 -25.14 3.27 -8.82
N GLU A 54 -25.15 2.24 -9.66
CA GLU A 54 -24.79 0.87 -9.28
C GLU A 54 -23.34 0.81 -8.76
N LYS A 55 -22.38 1.35 -9.51
CA LYS A 55 -20.97 1.40 -9.09
C LYS A 55 -20.73 2.25 -7.85
N ALA A 56 -21.44 3.36 -7.68
CA ALA A 56 -21.37 4.16 -6.46
C ALA A 56 -21.92 3.39 -5.23
N ALA A 57 -22.97 2.58 -5.41
CA ALA A 57 -23.46 1.70 -4.36
C ALA A 57 -22.50 0.54 -4.06
N ASP A 58 -21.87 -0.07 -5.08
CA ASP A 58 -20.81 -1.07 -4.91
C ASP A 58 -19.64 -0.53 -4.07
N VAL A 59 -19.15 0.67 -4.38
CA VAL A 59 -18.04 1.31 -3.63
C VAL A 59 -18.43 1.61 -2.18
N VAL A 60 -19.64 2.12 -1.93
CA VAL A 60 -20.13 2.34 -0.56
C VAL A 60 -20.28 1.01 0.20
N LYS A 61 -20.74 -0.05 -0.47
CA LYS A 61 -20.83 -1.40 0.11
C LYS A 61 -19.46 -1.95 0.51
N LEU A 62 -18.47 -1.88 -0.39
CA LEU A 62 -17.09 -2.29 -0.09
C LEU A 62 -16.49 -1.52 1.09
N LEU A 63 -16.78 -0.22 1.21
CA LEU A 63 -16.36 0.58 2.38
C LEU A 63 -17.09 0.16 3.66
N SER A 64 -18.36 -0.25 3.59
CA SER A 64 -19.13 -0.73 4.75
C SER A 64 -18.73 -2.14 5.22
N GLU A 65 -18.20 -2.98 4.34
CA GLU A 65 -17.73 -4.34 4.70
C GLU A 65 -16.50 -4.31 5.63
N GLY A 66 -15.75 -3.21 5.65
CA GLY A 66 -14.60 -2.99 6.54
C GLY A 66 -14.86 -2.10 7.75
N HIS A 67 -16.03 -1.46 7.88
CA HIS A 67 -16.28 -0.46 8.91
C HIS A 67 -17.72 -0.51 9.48
N TRP A 68 -17.83 -0.66 10.80
CA TRP A 68 -19.10 -0.54 11.55
C TRP A 68 -19.53 0.92 11.81
N THR A 69 -18.70 1.91 11.45
CA THR A 69 -18.95 3.33 11.67
C THR A 69 -19.96 3.91 10.68
N SER A 70 -20.61 5.03 11.02
CA SER A 70 -21.52 5.70 10.08
C SER A 70 -20.80 6.50 9.00
N THR A 71 -19.53 6.86 9.20
CA THR A 71 -18.71 7.54 8.21
C THR A 71 -17.33 6.90 8.08
N CYS A 72 -16.82 6.84 6.86
CA CYS A 72 -15.49 6.33 6.55
C CYS A 72 -14.67 7.44 5.88
N VAL A 73 -13.38 7.53 6.23
CA VAL A 73 -12.41 8.44 5.59
C VAL A 73 -11.38 7.58 4.88
N VAL A 74 -11.16 7.83 3.59
CA VAL A 74 -10.17 7.14 2.77
C VAL A 74 -9.27 8.11 2.03
N THR A 75 -8.04 7.70 1.74
CA THR A 75 -7.16 8.43 0.81
C THR A 75 -7.73 8.37 -0.59
N LEU A 76 -7.45 9.39 -1.42
CA LEU A 76 -7.91 9.41 -2.80
C LEU A 76 -7.31 8.26 -3.62
N ASN A 77 -6.14 7.76 -3.25
CA ASN A 77 -5.51 6.59 -3.87
C ASN A 77 -6.29 5.30 -3.58
N LYS A 78 -6.61 5.03 -2.31
CA LYS A 78 -7.46 3.88 -1.93
C LYS A 78 -8.84 3.95 -2.57
N PHE A 79 -9.45 5.14 -2.62
CA PHE A 79 -10.74 5.34 -3.30
C PHE A 79 -10.68 5.01 -4.81
N ARG A 80 -9.64 5.44 -5.52
CA ARG A 80 -9.43 5.08 -6.95
C ARG A 80 -9.26 3.58 -7.13
N ASN A 81 -8.47 2.93 -6.27
CA ASN A 81 -8.25 1.49 -6.32
C ASN A 81 -9.56 0.70 -6.14
N LEU A 82 -10.41 1.12 -5.18
CA LEU A 82 -11.74 0.53 -4.95
C LEU A 82 -12.70 0.71 -6.13
N CYS A 83 -12.56 1.78 -6.92
CA CYS A 83 -13.37 1.98 -8.13
C CYS A 83 -13.00 1.01 -9.28
N ASN A 84 -11.87 0.30 -9.19
CA ASN A 84 -11.34 -0.64 -10.20
C ASN A 84 -11.29 -0.06 -11.64
N GLY A 85 -11.21 1.26 -11.77
CA GLY A 85 -11.42 1.98 -13.02
C GLY A 85 -10.42 3.11 -13.25
N SER A 86 -10.60 3.80 -14.37
CA SER A 86 -9.84 5.00 -14.73
C SER A 86 -10.03 6.14 -13.71
N ASN A 87 -9.06 7.06 -13.64
CA ASN A 87 -9.16 8.26 -12.79
C ASN A 87 -10.45 9.06 -13.03
N GLU A 88 -10.95 9.06 -14.28
CA GLU A 88 -12.20 9.70 -14.68
C GLU A 88 -13.45 9.00 -14.13
N GLU A 89 -13.45 7.67 -14.03
CA GLU A 89 -14.56 6.91 -13.43
C GLU A 89 -14.61 7.14 -11.92
N ALA A 90 -13.45 7.11 -11.24
CA ALA A 90 -13.38 7.49 -9.83
C ALA A 90 -13.84 8.95 -9.60
N SER A 91 -13.49 9.87 -10.49
CA SER A 91 -13.98 11.26 -10.45
C SER A 91 -15.50 11.35 -10.65
N ALA A 92 -16.05 10.64 -11.63
CA ALA A 92 -17.49 10.62 -11.89
C ALA A 92 -18.28 10.01 -10.72
N ILE A 93 -17.77 8.94 -10.09
CA ILE A 93 -18.37 8.32 -8.90
C ILE A 93 -18.30 9.30 -7.71
N LEU A 94 -17.17 9.97 -7.49
CA LEU A 94 -17.02 10.98 -6.44
C LEU A 94 -18.00 12.14 -6.63
N SER A 95 -18.06 12.73 -7.83
CA SER A 95 -18.98 13.81 -8.17
C SER A 95 -20.45 13.39 -8.00
N HIS A 96 -20.78 12.14 -8.34
CA HIS A 96 -22.13 11.60 -8.09
C HIS A 96 -22.44 11.46 -6.59
N LEU A 97 -21.53 10.88 -5.80
CA LEU A 97 -21.70 10.73 -4.36
C LEU A 97 -21.76 12.09 -3.65
N SER A 98 -20.97 13.07 -4.08
CA SER A 98 -21.03 14.46 -3.58
C SER A 98 -22.30 15.19 -3.98
N GLY A 99 -22.78 15.03 -5.22
CA GLY A 99 -24.10 15.53 -5.64
C GLY A 99 -25.27 14.91 -4.85
N CYS A 100 -25.10 13.68 -4.35
CA CYS A 100 -26.04 13.02 -3.45
C CYS A 100 -25.84 13.36 -1.95
N GLY A 101 -24.87 14.21 -1.59
CA GLY A 101 -24.54 14.53 -0.19
C GLY A 101 -23.94 13.36 0.62
N LYS A 102 -23.50 12.29 -0.07
CA LYS A 102 -22.93 11.07 0.52
C LYS A 102 -21.40 11.03 0.53
N ALA A 103 -20.73 11.91 -0.20
CA ALA A 103 -19.27 12.05 -0.14
C ALA A 103 -18.83 13.53 -0.07
N HIS A 104 -17.79 13.82 0.70
CA HIS A 104 -17.09 15.10 0.70
C HIS A 104 -15.60 14.86 0.42
N LYS A 105 -15.03 15.60 -0.54
CA LYS A 105 -13.57 15.62 -0.73
C LYS A 105 -12.93 16.38 0.44
N VAL A 106 -11.91 15.79 1.04
CA VAL A 106 -11.09 16.39 2.10
C VAL A 106 -9.69 16.64 1.52
N SER A 107 -9.11 17.80 1.81
CA SER A 107 -7.76 18.15 1.39
C SER A 107 -7.03 18.82 2.55
N ILE A 108 -5.82 18.34 2.86
CA ILE A 108 -5.03 18.80 4.00
C ILE A 108 -3.65 19.24 3.48
N SER A 109 -3.18 20.40 3.92
CA SER A 109 -1.82 20.87 3.67
C SER A 109 -1.01 20.88 4.97
N ARG A 110 -0.39 19.74 5.32
CA ARG A 110 0.56 19.61 6.44
C ARG A 110 1.95 19.28 5.87
N GLY A 111 2.53 20.24 5.15
CA GLY A 111 3.78 20.07 4.39
C GLY A 111 3.54 19.50 2.99
N GLU A 112 3.01 18.27 2.92
CA GLU A 112 2.48 17.68 1.67
C GLU A 112 0.97 18.00 1.54
N VAL A 113 0.46 18.04 0.31
CA VAL A 113 -1.00 18.10 0.04
C VAL A 113 -1.53 16.67 0.03
N ILE A 114 -2.36 16.34 1.02
CA ILE A 114 -2.97 15.02 1.18
C ILE A 114 -4.44 15.14 0.78
N GLU A 115 -4.84 14.41 -0.27
CA GLU A 115 -6.23 14.35 -0.73
C GLU A 115 -6.92 13.06 -0.26
N GLY A 116 -8.16 13.19 0.20
CA GLY A 116 -9.00 12.09 0.64
C GLY A 116 -10.47 12.33 0.37
N VAL A 117 -11.29 11.34 0.70
CA VAL A 117 -12.74 11.36 0.58
C VAL A 117 -13.34 10.86 1.88
N LYS A 118 -14.24 11.66 2.47
CA LYS A 118 -15.15 11.21 3.53
C LYS A 118 -16.45 10.72 2.90
N VAL A 119 -16.91 9.53 3.26
CA VAL A 119 -18.11 8.87 2.71
C VAL A 119 -19.08 8.52 3.85
N SER A 120 -20.39 8.74 3.65
CA SER A 120 -21.43 8.21 4.55
C SER A 120 -21.73 6.77 4.18
N LEU A 121 -21.63 5.88 5.15
CA LEU A 121 -22.01 4.47 5.01
C LEU A 121 -23.49 4.25 5.34
N SER A 122 -24.12 5.21 6.02
CA SER A 122 -25.55 5.19 6.37
C SER A 122 -26.43 5.93 5.36
N GLU A 123 -27.75 5.80 5.48
CA GLU A 123 -28.70 6.61 4.71
C GLU A 123 -28.77 8.09 5.18
N THR A 124 -28.10 8.42 6.29
CA THR A 124 -28.08 9.79 6.81
C THR A 124 -27.11 10.69 6.04
N ALA A 125 -27.46 11.98 5.95
CA ALA A 125 -26.63 13.00 5.30
C ALA A 125 -25.28 13.16 6.01
N LEU A 126 -24.21 13.39 5.25
CA LEU A 126 -22.87 13.50 5.83
C LEU A 126 -22.78 14.65 6.86
N PRO A 127 -22.26 14.39 8.09
CA PRO A 127 -21.84 15.46 8.97
C PRO A 127 -20.68 16.25 8.34
N SER A 128 -20.55 17.51 8.74
CA SER A 128 -19.45 18.38 8.32
C SER A 128 -18.08 17.76 8.63
N ILE A 129 -17.08 18.05 7.78
CA ILE A 129 -15.70 17.62 7.99
C ILE A 129 -15.21 18.12 9.35
N SER A 130 -14.76 17.19 10.17
CA SER A 130 -14.21 17.38 11.52
C SER A 130 -12.69 17.41 11.48
N ASN A 131 -12.05 18.02 12.49
CA ASN A 131 -10.60 17.92 12.67
C ASN A 131 -10.15 16.46 12.82
N LEU A 132 -10.98 15.61 13.43
CA LEU A 132 -10.71 14.16 13.55
C LEU A 132 -10.61 13.50 12.17
N ASP A 133 -11.47 13.85 11.21
CA ASP A 133 -11.40 13.32 9.84
C ASP A 133 -10.06 13.69 9.17
N CYS A 134 -9.56 14.89 9.46
CA CYS A 134 -8.29 15.36 8.94
C CYS A 134 -7.11 14.58 9.54
N ASP A 135 -7.14 14.34 10.85
CA ASP A 135 -6.07 13.61 11.53
C ASP A 135 -6.10 12.10 11.17
N ILE A 136 -7.28 11.49 11.00
CA ILE A 136 -7.43 10.14 10.41
C ILE A 136 -6.84 10.08 9.00
N LEU A 137 -7.16 11.04 8.11
CA LEU A 137 -6.62 11.06 6.76
C LEU A 137 -5.08 11.20 6.75
N HIS A 138 -4.52 11.98 7.68
CA HIS A 138 -3.07 12.09 7.85
C HIS A 138 -2.43 10.78 8.34
N LEU A 139 -3.05 10.10 9.30
CA LEU A 139 -2.61 8.78 9.78
C LEU A 139 -2.64 7.75 8.65
N LEU A 140 -3.75 7.65 7.89
CA LEU A 140 -3.88 6.75 6.74
C LEU A 140 -2.82 7.00 5.66
N ARG A 141 -2.49 8.26 5.38
CA ARG A 141 -1.39 8.63 4.46
C ARG A 141 -0.01 8.28 5.02
N THR A 142 0.15 8.32 6.35
CA THR A 142 1.37 7.90 7.03
C THR A 142 1.54 6.37 6.94
N THR A 143 0.45 5.61 7.14
CA THR A 143 0.41 4.15 6.92
C THR A 143 0.86 3.78 5.50
N GLU A 144 0.29 4.40 4.47
CA GLU A 144 0.71 4.19 3.06
C GLU A 144 2.20 4.45 2.87
N LYS A 145 2.71 5.58 3.37
CA LYS A 145 4.12 5.94 3.22
C LYS A 145 5.07 4.99 3.95
N LEU A 146 4.66 4.45 5.10
CA LEU A 146 5.42 3.45 5.83
C LEU A 146 5.40 2.08 5.12
N GLN A 147 4.29 1.72 4.47
CA GLN A 147 4.18 0.54 3.62
C GLN A 147 5.09 0.65 2.37
N ASP A 148 5.05 1.79 1.66
CA ASP A 148 5.96 2.08 0.54
C ASP A 148 7.44 2.01 0.97
N GLN A 149 7.77 2.52 2.16
CA GLN A 149 9.12 2.44 2.72
C GLN A 149 9.52 1.00 3.06
N LEU A 150 8.60 0.22 3.62
CA LEU A 150 8.84 -1.18 3.98
C LEU A 150 9.14 -2.02 2.73
N GLU A 151 8.38 -1.85 1.63
CA GLU A 151 8.62 -2.55 0.36
C GLU A 151 10.04 -2.28 -0.20
N VAL A 152 10.49 -1.01 -0.18
CA VAL A 152 11.84 -0.64 -0.60
C VAL A 152 12.91 -1.28 0.29
N MET A 153 12.64 -1.45 1.58
CA MET A 153 13.55 -2.07 2.54
C MET A 153 13.57 -3.60 2.40
N ASP A 154 12.44 -4.24 2.14
CA ASP A 154 12.36 -5.67 1.84
C ASP A 154 13.12 -6.00 0.55
N GLN A 155 12.93 -5.20 -0.52
CA GLN A 155 13.69 -5.36 -1.76
C GLN A 155 15.20 -5.17 -1.55
N ARG A 156 15.61 -4.30 -0.62
CA ARG A 156 17.02 -4.13 -0.22
C ARG A 156 17.54 -5.33 0.56
N CYS A 157 16.78 -5.83 1.54
CA CYS A 157 17.11 -7.05 2.30
C CYS A 157 17.29 -8.24 1.35
N GLU A 158 16.35 -8.46 0.43
CA GLU A 158 16.48 -9.51 -0.59
C GLU A 158 17.76 -9.37 -1.42
N THR A 159 18.07 -8.15 -1.87
CA THR A 159 19.24 -7.89 -2.72
C THR A 159 20.54 -8.18 -1.95
N SER A 160 20.68 -7.66 -0.73
CA SER A 160 21.83 -7.93 0.13
C SER A 160 21.98 -9.42 0.45
N ARG A 161 20.88 -10.13 0.74
CA ARG A 161 20.85 -11.59 0.95
C ARG A 161 21.32 -12.35 -0.31
N LYS A 162 20.78 -12.02 -1.48
CA LYS A 162 21.17 -12.62 -2.78
C LYS A 162 22.66 -12.38 -3.08
N SER A 163 23.17 -11.18 -2.83
CA SER A 163 24.60 -10.84 -2.99
C SER A 163 25.53 -11.53 -1.97
N ALA A 164 25.09 -11.71 -0.72
CA ALA A 164 25.82 -12.46 0.29
C ALA A 164 25.96 -13.94 -0.13
N LEU A 165 24.85 -14.59 -0.50
CA LEU A 165 24.85 -15.97 -0.97
C LEU A 165 25.71 -16.16 -2.24
N ALA A 166 25.63 -15.25 -3.22
CA ALA A 166 26.48 -15.30 -4.42
C ALA A 166 27.99 -15.16 -4.10
N SER A 167 28.33 -14.29 -3.15
CA SER A 167 29.71 -14.10 -2.67
C SER A 167 30.23 -15.33 -1.93
N LEU A 168 29.35 -15.99 -1.16
CA LEU A 168 29.65 -17.23 -0.45
C LEU A 168 29.86 -18.41 -1.42
N LYS A 169 28.97 -18.59 -2.41
CA LYS A 169 29.12 -19.58 -3.51
C LYS A 169 30.42 -19.38 -4.30
N SER A 170 30.95 -18.15 -4.34
CA SER A 170 32.21 -17.78 -5.00
C SER A 170 33.45 -17.86 -4.08
N GLY A 171 33.30 -18.32 -2.83
CA GLY A 171 34.39 -18.42 -1.83
C GLY A 171 34.90 -17.08 -1.26
N HIS A 172 34.23 -15.96 -1.54
CA HIS A 172 34.65 -14.63 -1.13
C HIS A 172 34.12 -14.24 0.26
N LYS A 173 34.53 -14.98 1.32
CA LYS A 173 34.03 -14.82 2.70
C LYS A 173 34.02 -13.36 3.22
N LYS A 174 35.06 -12.56 2.92
CA LYS A 174 35.11 -11.13 3.32
C LYS A 174 34.04 -10.26 2.65
N VAL A 175 33.67 -10.56 1.40
CA VAL A 175 32.63 -9.82 0.66
C VAL A 175 31.24 -10.29 1.09
N ALA A 176 31.08 -11.59 1.33
CA ALA A 176 29.87 -12.15 1.93
C ALA A 176 29.57 -11.52 3.30
N LEU A 177 30.55 -11.48 4.22
CA LEU A 177 30.43 -10.83 5.53
C LEU A 177 30.03 -9.34 5.44
N ARG A 178 30.51 -8.60 4.43
CA ARG A 178 30.06 -7.21 4.21
C ARG A 178 28.58 -7.15 3.84
N HIS A 179 28.13 -8.00 2.93
CA HIS A 179 26.72 -8.06 2.53
C HIS A 179 25.80 -8.58 3.66
N VAL A 180 26.29 -9.43 4.56
CA VAL A 180 25.56 -9.83 5.78
C VAL A 180 25.42 -8.66 6.77
N ARG A 181 26.46 -7.84 6.96
CA ARG A 181 26.35 -6.60 7.76
C ARG A 181 25.39 -5.59 7.14
N GLU A 182 25.43 -5.42 5.81
CA GLU A 182 24.47 -4.60 5.07
C GLU A 182 23.03 -5.13 5.17
N LEU A 183 22.85 -6.46 5.25
CA LEU A 183 21.57 -7.12 5.49
C LEU A 183 21.06 -6.87 6.92
N LYS A 184 21.88 -7.09 7.97
CA LYS A 184 21.48 -6.86 9.37
C LYS A 184 21.00 -5.41 9.59
N LEU A 185 21.77 -4.43 9.12
CA LEU A 185 21.37 -3.01 9.20
C LEU A 185 20.05 -2.71 8.44
N ALA A 186 19.77 -3.43 7.36
CA ALA A 186 18.52 -3.33 6.63
C ALA A 186 17.35 -4.02 7.35
N THR A 187 17.56 -5.17 8.01
CA THR A 187 16.52 -5.88 8.76
C THR A 187 16.14 -5.15 10.04
N GLU A 188 17.10 -4.63 10.81
CA GLU A 188 16.80 -3.80 11.99
C GLU A 188 16.00 -2.55 11.64
N SER A 189 16.38 -1.86 10.55
CA SER A 189 15.70 -0.63 10.14
C SER A 189 14.31 -0.93 9.58
N ARG A 190 14.14 -2.08 8.91
CA ARG A 190 12.83 -2.62 8.50
C ARG A 190 11.96 -2.91 9.72
N GLU A 191 12.49 -3.54 10.77
CA GLU A 191 11.77 -3.81 12.02
C GLU A 191 11.35 -2.54 12.76
N LYS A 192 12.23 -1.52 12.80
CA LYS A 192 11.90 -0.18 13.31
C LYS A 192 10.74 0.45 12.51
N CYS A 193 10.70 0.25 11.19
CA CYS A 193 9.60 0.69 10.32
C CYS A 193 8.29 -0.10 10.56
N THR A 194 8.36 -1.43 10.68
CA THR A 194 7.22 -2.30 11.00
C THR A 194 6.62 -1.97 12.38
N SER A 195 7.45 -1.76 13.39
CA SER A 195 7.00 -1.35 14.73
C SER A 195 6.25 -0.01 14.70
N LEU A 196 6.76 0.96 13.93
CA LEU A 196 6.07 2.25 13.74
C LEU A 196 4.74 2.09 12.98
N LEU A 197 4.70 1.25 11.94
CA LEU A 197 3.49 0.96 11.18
C LEU A 197 2.40 0.33 12.07
N ASN A 198 2.74 -0.73 12.80
CA ASN A 198 1.83 -1.41 13.74
C ASN A 198 1.22 -0.43 14.74
N ARG A 199 2.03 0.49 15.29
CA ARG A 199 1.56 1.51 16.24
C ARG A 199 0.65 2.57 15.62
N VAL A 200 0.81 2.88 14.33
CA VAL A 200 -0.13 3.77 13.60
C VAL A 200 -1.44 3.04 13.31
N GLU A 201 -1.39 1.75 12.97
CA GLU A 201 -2.57 0.91 12.75
C GLU A 201 -3.35 0.68 14.07
N GLU A 202 -2.66 0.47 15.18
CA GLU A 202 -3.24 0.41 16.53
C GLU A 202 -4.02 1.69 16.88
N VAL A 203 -3.42 2.88 16.65
CA VAL A 203 -4.10 4.17 16.87
C VAL A 203 -5.31 4.36 15.94
N LEU A 204 -5.26 3.86 14.69
CA LEU A 204 -6.42 3.89 13.80
C LEU A 204 -7.55 2.96 14.29
N ASN A 205 -7.20 1.80 14.85
CA ASN A 205 -8.16 0.86 15.42
C ASN A 205 -8.82 1.43 16.69
N THR A 206 -8.05 1.98 17.64
CA THR A 206 -8.64 2.59 18.86
C THR A 206 -9.54 3.79 18.54
N ILE A 207 -9.21 4.58 17.50
CA ILE A 207 -10.12 5.63 17.00
C ILE A 207 -11.44 5.03 16.47
N SER A 208 -11.37 3.94 15.69
CA SER A 208 -12.55 3.25 15.16
C SER A 208 -13.42 2.63 16.27
N ASP A 209 -12.79 1.99 17.26
CA ASP A 209 -13.48 1.39 18.41
C ASP A 209 -14.10 2.46 19.33
N SER A 210 -13.44 3.61 19.47
CA SER A 210 -13.97 4.78 20.17
C SER A 210 -15.18 5.40 19.45
N GLU A 211 -15.14 5.52 18.10
CA GLU A 211 -16.29 5.97 17.31
C GLU A 211 -17.47 4.99 17.44
N SER A 212 -17.20 3.68 17.35
CA SER A 212 -18.21 2.62 17.52
C SER A 212 -18.85 2.65 18.93
N THR A 213 -18.03 2.70 19.98
CA THR A 213 -18.48 2.77 21.38
C THR A 213 -19.31 4.03 21.63
N LYS A 214 -18.88 5.17 21.07
CA LYS A 214 -19.66 6.41 21.11
C LYS A 214 -21.03 6.23 20.44
N MET A 215 -21.09 5.68 19.22
CA MET A 215 -22.35 5.43 18.52
C MET A 215 -23.31 4.54 19.32
N VAL A 216 -22.80 3.47 19.94
CA VAL A 216 -23.58 2.57 20.80
C VAL A 216 -24.13 3.32 22.03
N SER A 217 -23.31 4.12 22.71
CA SER A 217 -23.75 4.91 23.87
C SER A 217 -24.81 5.96 23.53
N GLU A 218 -24.71 6.61 22.36
CA GLU A 218 -25.71 7.58 21.88
C GLU A 218 -27.05 6.90 21.54
N ALA A 219 -27.01 5.70 20.96
CA ALA A 219 -28.22 4.89 20.69
C ALA A 219 -28.91 4.46 21.98
N ILE A 220 -28.16 3.95 22.97
CA ILE A 220 -28.66 3.56 24.29
C ILE A 220 -29.31 4.76 24.99
N LYS A 221 -28.62 5.90 25.07
CA LYS A 221 -29.12 7.13 25.69
C LYS A 221 -30.41 7.64 25.03
N THR A 222 -30.52 7.48 23.71
CA THR A 222 -31.74 7.80 22.97
C THR A 222 -32.88 6.85 23.32
N GLY A 223 -32.61 5.54 23.37
CA GLY A 223 -33.58 4.53 23.82
C GLY A 223 -34.09 4.78 25.24
N ALA A 224 -33.18 4.99 26.20
CA ALA A 224 -33.52 5.29 27.59
C ALA A 224 -34.37 6.56 27.74
N LYS A 225 -34.06 7.62 26.96
CA LYS A 225 -34.90 8.82 26.90
C LYS A 225 -36.32 8.50 26.40
N VAL A 226 -36.46 7.72 25.33
CA VAL A 226 -37.76 7.30 24.79
C VAL A 226 -38.53 6.46 25.81
N MET A 227 -37.87 5.55 26.55
CA MET A 227 -38.49 4.75 27.61
C MET A 227 -39.00 5.62 28.78
N LYS A 228 -38.22 6.65 29.16
CA LYS A 228 -38.61 7.65 30.17
C LYS A 228 -39.83 8.47 29.71
N ASP A 229 -39.87 8.89 28.45
CA ASP A 229 -41.01 9.62 27.86
C ASP A 229 -42.27 8.72 27.75
N ILE A 230 -42.10 7.39 27.61
CA ILE A 230 -43.18 6.38 27.59
C ILE A 230 -43.69 6.02 29.00
N LYS A 231 -43.08 6.57 30.06
CA LYS A 231 -43.50 6.38 31.47
C LYS A 231 -43.34 4.94 31.99
N ILE A 232 -42.31 4.25 31.49
CA ILE A 232 -41.72 3.06 32.13
C ILE A 232 -41.07 3.50 33.45
N SER A 233 -40.84 2.57 34.39
CA SER A 233 -40.20 2.84 35.69
C SER A 233 -38.94 3.69 35.51
N ALA A 234 -38.95 4.89 36.08
CA ALA A 234 -37.84 5.84 35.91
C ALA A 234 -36.56 5.37 36.62
N ASP A 235 -36.72 4.55 37.67
CA ASP A 235 -35.64 4.00 38.48
C ASP A 235 -34.95 2.84 37.72
N GLU A 236 -35.73 1.93 37.12
CA GLU A 236 -35.20 0.79 36.33
C GLU A 236 -34.44 1.24 35.06
N VAL A 237 -34.82 2.39 34.49
CA VAL A 237 -34.07 3.05 33.40
C VAL A 237 -32.82 3.77 33.92
N HIS A 238 -32.81 4.22 35.18
CA HIS A 238 -31.64 4.86 35.78
C HIS A 238 -30.56 3.84 36.11
N ASP A 239 -30.93 2.72 36.75
CA ASP A 239 -30.02 1.63 37.13
C ASP A 239 -29.32 1.07 35.88
N CYS A 240 -30.08 0.79 34.82
CA CYS A 240 -29.52 0.28 33.55
C CYS A 240 -28.59 1.29 32.85
N LEU A 241 -28.81 2.60 32.99
CA LEU A 241 -27.88 3.61 32.48
C LEU A 241 -26.58 3.66 33.31
N GLU A 242 -26.67 3.46 34.62
CA GLU A 242 -25.51 3.43 35.53
C GLU A 242 -24.62 2.20 35.26
N GLU A 243 -25.22 1.00 35.11
CA GLU A 243 -24.51 -0.23 34.71
C GLU A 243 -23.76 -0.07 33.38
N ILE A 244 -24.33 0.65 32.41
CA ILE A 244 -23.72 0.89 31.10
C ILE A 244 -22.59 1.93 31.21
N GLU A 245 -22.73 2.96 32.03
CA GLU A 245 -21.66 3.95 32.26
C GLU A 245 -20.47 3.32 33.03
N GLU A 246 -20.72 2.42 33.98
CA GLU A 246 -19.70 1.57 34.63
C GLU A 246 -19.01 0.63 33.63
N THR A 247 -19.77 0.02 32.71
CA THR A 247 -19.21 -0.84 31.64
C THR A 247 -18.28 -0.06 30.70
N ILE A 248 -18.65 1.17 30.33
CA ILE A 248 -17.83 2.03 29.46
C ILE A 248 -16.53 2.47 30.17
N GLU A 249 -16.60 2.89 31.43
CA GLU A 249 -15.41 3.36 32.15
C GLU A 249 -14.47 2.18 32.52
N SER A 250 -15.01 0.99 32.81
CA SER A 250 -14.18 -0.21 33.03
C SER A 250 -13.47 -0.69 31.76
N GLN A 251 -14.13 -0.64 30.58
CA GLN A 251 -13.49 -0.92 29.29
C GLN A 251 -12.29 0.01 29.03
N LYS A 252 -12.49 1.31 29.26
CA LYS A 252 -11.47 2.36 29.15
C LYS A 252 -10.33 2.21 30.16
N GLN A 253 -10.60 1.67 31.35
CA GLN A 253 -9.55 1.34 32.33
C GLN A 253 -8.68 0.17 31.85
N VAL A 254 -9.27 -0.84 31.19
CA VAL A 254 -8.55 -1.98 30.60
C VAL A 254 -7.65 -1.53 29.45
N GLU A 255 -8.17 -0.70 28.53
CA GLU A 255 -7.41 -0.12 27.41
C GLU A 255 -6.16 0.63 27.90
N LYS A 256 -6.32 1.50 28.90
CA LYS A 256 -5.21 2.24 29.53
C LYS A 256 -4.17 1.34 30.23
N ALA A 257 -4.56 0.15 30.69
CA ALA A 257 -3.62 -0.80 31.27
C ALA A 257 -2.77 -1.48 30.18
N LEU A 258 -3.36 -1.77 29.01
CA LEU A 258 -2.69 -2.38 27.85
C LEU A 258 -1.64 -1.44 27.24
N GLU A 259 -1.93 -0.14 27.10
CA GLU A 259 -0.98 0.88 26.61
C GLU A 259 0.30 1.02 27.46
N SER A 260 0.29 0.53 28.71
CA SER A 260 1.37 0.77 29.68
C SER A 260 2.56 -0.21 29.61
N ALA A 261 2.54 -1.16 28.67
CA ALA A 261 3.62 -2.15 28.50
C ALA A 261 4.90 -1.50 27.90
N PRO A 262 6.06 -1.56 28.59
CA PRO A 262 7.29 -0.98 28.07
C PRO A 262 7.88 -1.84 26.94
N TYR A 263 8.19 -1.21 25.81
CA TYR A 263 9.02 -1.82 24.77
C TYR A 263 10.44 -2.04 25.30
N SER A 264 10.94 -3.28 25.20
CA SER A 264 12.31 -3.61 25.57
C SER A 264 13.28 -3.03 24.53
N ASP A 265 14.18 -2.17 25.00
CA ASP A 265 15.36 -1.77 24.24
C ASP A 265 16.29 -2.99 24.09
N VAL A 266 16.91 -3.16 22.91
CA VAL A 266 17.80 -4.28 22.60
C VAL A 266 19.19 -3.74 22.31
N VAL A 267 20.17 -4.23 23.06
CA VAL A 267 21.58 -3.85 22.98
C VAL A 267 22.42 -5.12 22.92
N ASP A 268 23.09 -5.37 21.80
CA ASP A 268 24.55 -5.58 21.65
C ASP A 268 24.84 -6.18 20.25
N ASP A 269 25.95 -5.79 19.60
CA ASP A 269 25.96 -5.70 18.13
C ASP A 269 27.04 -6.51 17.37
N GLU A 270 28.07 -7.06 18.03
CA GLU A 270 29.19 -7.72 17.32
C GLU A 270 29.21 -9.26 17.33
N GLU A 271 28.68 -9.94 18.35
CA GLU A 271 28.71 -11.42 18.43
C GLU A 271 27.65 -12.08 17.51
N ASP A 272 26.48 -11.45 17.40
CA ASP A 272 25.33 -11.83 16.56
C ASP A 272 25.65 -11.92 15.04
N ILE A 273 26.60 -11.12 14.54
CA ILE A 273 26.93 -11.08 13.10
C ILE A 273 27.63 -12.37 12.63
N GLU A 274 28.39 -13.05 13.49
CA GLU A 274 29.04 -14.33 13.15
C GLU A 274 28.01 -15.47 13.19
N GLU A 275 27.02 -15.40 14.09
CA GLU A 275 25.91 -16.37 14.19
C GLU A 275 24.97 -16.30 12.98
N GLU A 276 24.51 -15.10 12.58
CA GLU A 276 23.73 -14.93 11.34
C GLU A 276 24.53 -15.31 10.07
N PHE A 277 25.86 -15.13 10.08
CA PHE A 277 26.70 -15.61 9.00
C PHE A 277 26.76 -17.15 8.93
N MET A 278 26.91 -17.85 10.06
CA MET A 278 26.83 -19.32 10.12
C MET A 278 25.44 -19.84 9.72
N LYS A 279 24.38 -19.14 10.11
CA LYS A 279 23.00 -19.47 9.72
C LYS A 279 22.81 -19.37 8.20
N LEU A 280 23.40 -18.36 7.55
CA LEU A 280 23.40 -18.25 6.09
C LEU A 280 24.29 -19.30 5.40
N GLU A 281 25.40 -19.74 6.01
CA GLU A 281 26.18 -20.89 5.54
C GLU A 281 25.35 -22.18 5.61
N MET A 282 24.61 -22.44 6.69
CA MET A 282 23.72 -23.60 6.83
C MET A 282 22.52 -23.56 5.87
N GLU A 283 21.90 -22.39 5.67
CA GLU A 283 20.84 -22.21 4.68
C GLU A 283 21.33 -22.53 3.26
N LEU A 284 22.56 -22.15 2.91
CA LEU A 284 23.21 -22.49 1.63
C LEU A 284 23.37 -24.01 1.45
N GLU A 285 23.85 -24.70 2.48
CA GLU A 285 24.01 -26.17 2.46
C GLU A 285 22.67 -26.88 2.29
N SER A 286 21.61 -26.37 2.94
CA SER A 286 20.24 -26.88 2.74
C SER A 286 19.69 -26.63 1.32
N GLU A 287 20.00 -25.48 0.71
CA GLU A 287 19.59 -25.17 -0.66
C GLU A 287 20.35 -26.05 -1.68
N SER A 288 21.64 -26.31 -1.42
CA SER A 288 22.48 -27.18 -2.25
C SER A 288 22.03 -28.64 -2.25
N SER A 289 21.42 -29.11 -1.14
CA SER A 289 20.89 -30.47 -1.01
C SER A 289 19.45 -30.63 -1.52
N HIS A 290 18.75 -29.53 -1.81
CA HIS A 290 17.46 -29.55 -2.52
C HIS A 290 17.61 -29.61 -4.05
N VAL A 291 18.79 -29.29 -4.59
CA VAL A 291 19.18 -29.68 -5.97
C VAL A 291 19.62 -31.14 -5.96
N LYS A 292 18.66 -32.06 -5.82
CA LYS A 292 18.89 -33.46 -6.18
C LYS A 292 19.21 -33.53 -7.67
N PRO A 293 20.37 -34.08 -8.10
CA PRO A 293 20.59 -34.37 -9.50
C PRO A 293 19.60 -35.46 -9.92
N ALA A 294 18.71 -35.13 -10.85
CA ALA A 294 17.92 -36.15 -11.52
C ALA A 294 18.83 -36.94 -12.46
N THR A 295 18.88 -38.26 -12.24
CA THR A 295 19.44 -39.31 -13.11
C THR A 295 20.93 -39.19 -13.49
N SER A 296 21.74 -39.97 -12.77
CA SER A 296 23.11 -40.36 -13.16
C SER A 296 23.12 -41.44 -14.26
N ASP A 297 22.39 -41.21 -15.36
CA ASP A 297 22.22 -42.19 -16.45
C ASP A 297 22.75 -41.68 -17.82
N THR A 298 23.46 -40.55 -17.85
CA THR A 298 23.95 -39.93 -19.09
C THR A 298 25.45 -40.08 -19.35
N GLU A 299 26.28 -40.39 -18.35
CA GLU A 299 27.73 -40.60 -18.57
C GLU A 299 28.03 -41.96 -19.20
N ASP A 300 27.33 -43.02 -18.81
CA ASP A 300 27.46 -44.35 -19.43
C ASP A 300 26.97 -44.34 -20.88
N SER A 301 25.85 -43.67 -21.17
CA SER A 301 25.29 -43.58 -22.53
C SER A 301 26.18 -42.81 -23.51
N LEU A 302 26.85 -41.74 -23.06
CA LEU A 302 27.82 -41.01 -23.89
C LEU A 302 29.10 -41.82 -24.12
N THR A 303 29.53 -42.62 -23.14
CA THR A 303 30.72 -43.47 -23.25
C THR A 303 30.51 -44.64 -24.24
N GLU A 304 29.29 -45.18 -24.29
CA GLU A 304 28.88 -46.18 -25.28
C GLU A 304 28.82 -45.58 -26.71
N MET A 305 28.21 -44.40 -26.88
CA MET A 305 28.17 -43.68 -28.18
C MET A 305 29.56 -43.31 -28.73
N PHE A 306 30.53 -42.97 -27.89
CA PHE A 306 31.90 -42.69 -28.33
C PHE A 306 32.69 -43.97 -28.70
N SER A 307 32.26 -45.13 -28.23
CA SER A 307 32.92 -46.42 -28.50
C SER A 307 32.58 -46.98 -29.89
N GLU A 308 31.39 -46.70 -30.42
CA GLU A 308 30.99 -47.13 -31.78
C GLU A 308 31.68 -46.35 -32.92
N LEU A 309 32.27 -45.19 -32.65
CA LEU A 309 32.82 -44.30 -33.68
C LEU A 309 34.26 -44.62 -34.14
N LYS A 310 34.91 -45.68 -33.64
CA LYS A 310 36.33 -45.96 -33.91
C LYS A 310 36.59 -47.06 -34.93
N LEU A 311 36.19 -46.84 -36.18
CA LEU A 311 36.49 -47.70 -37.32
C LEU A 311 37.72 -47.19 -38.11
N GLY A 312 38.88 -47.84 -37.91
CA GLY A 312 39.96 -47.91 -38.90
C GLY A 312 41.10 -46.88 -38.84
N ASN A 313 42.30 -47.36 -38.46
CA ASN A 313 43.54 -47.33 -39.27
C ASN A 313 43.96 -46.00 -39.99
N THR A 314 45.18 -45.44 -39.88
CA THR A 314 46.51 -46.11 -39.89
C THR A 314 47.68 -45.11 -39.59
N LYS A 315 48.75 -45.56 -38.90
CA LYS A 315 50.17 -45.09 -38.92
C LYS A 315 50.62 -43.68 -38.45
N GLN A 316 51.60 -43.70 -37.53
CA GLN A 316 52.75 -42.77 -37.33
C GLN A 316 53.64 -42.59 -38.60
N PRO A 317 54.70 -41.71 -38.66
CA PRO A 317 55.40 -40.94 -37.59
C PRO A 317 55.53 -39.43 -37.95
N SER A 318 56.42 -38.54 -37.47
CA SER A 318 57.45 -38.41 -36.39
C SER A 318 57.72 -36.90 -36.15
N GLU A 319 58.48 -36.53 -35.09
CA GLU A 319 59.45 -35.39 -35.06
C GLU A 319 58.90 -33.92 -35.21
N ASP A 320 59.47 -32.83 -34.66
CA ASP A 320 60.58 -32.59 -33.70
C ASP A 320 60.52 -31.13 -33.13
N GLN A 321 61.36 -30.80 -32.14
CA GLN A 321 61.82 -29.43 -31.72
C GLN A 321 60.79 -28.41 -31.14
N ALA A 322 60.96 -27.88 -29.91
CA ALA A 322 61.86 -26.77 -29.46
C ALA A 322 61.53 -25.40 -30.11
N THR A 323 61.33 -24.27 -29.38
CA THR A 323 62.32 -23.56 -28.53
C THR A 323 61.64 -22.45 -27.67
N GLU A 324 62.34 -21.90 -26.67
CA GLU A 324 61.87 -20.94 -25.63
C GLU A 324 62.14 -19.42 -25.99
N PRO A 325 62.20 -18.39 -25.11
CA PRO A 325 61.47 -17.11 -25.31
C PRO A 325 62.30 -15.80 -25.32
N VAL A 326 61.68 -14.65 -25.69
CA VAL A 326 62.27 -13.28 -25.59
C VAL A 326 61.14 -12.26 -25.31
N ARG A 327 60.98 -11.70 -24.10
CA ARG A 327 61.69 -10.59 -23.39
C ARG A 327 61.21 -9.15 -23.74
N MET A 328 60.75 -8.47 -22.68
CA MET A 328 60.47 -7.05 -22.43
C MET A 328 60.94 -5.97 -23.42
N LYS A 329 60.16 -4.88 -23.49
CA LYS A 329 60.74 -3.53 -23.55
C LYS A 329 59.95 -2.50 -22.72
N ASP A 330 60.70 -1.76 -21.89
CA ASP A 330 60.29 -0.60 -21.12
C ASP A 330 60.33 0.68 -21.98
N SER A 331 59.46 1.65 -21.67
CA SER A 331 59.63 3.06 -22.06
C SER A 331 58.83 4.02 -21.18
N GLY A 332 59.42 4.53 -20.11
CA GLY A 332 58.85 5.64 -19.33
C GLY A 332 59.08 7.04 -19.92
N LYS A 333 58.14 7.96 -19.65
CA LYS A 333 58.31 9.44 -19.53
C LYS A 333 57.00 10.02 -18.97
N LYS A 334 56.96 10.47 -17.71
CA LYS A 334 57.26 11.84 -17.22
C LYS A 334 56.16 12.88 -17.49
N ILE A 335 55.46 13.20 -16.39
CA ILE A 335 55.23 14.55 -15.82
C ILE A 335 54.75 15.65 -16.79
N LEU A 336 53.58 16.22 -16.52
CA LEU A 336 53.42 17.67 -16.35
C LEU A 336 52.22 17.98 -15.42
N GLU A 337 52.43 19.00 -14.60
CA GLU A 337 51.54 19.53 -13.56
C GLU A 337 50.99 20.90 -14.01
N ALA A 338 50.05 21.46 -13.24
CA ALA A 338 49.53 22.84 -13.28
C ALA A 338 48.40 23.16 -14.28
N ALA A 339 47.16 23.17 -13.76
CA ALA A 339 46.35 24.40 -13.61
C ALA A 339 45.33 24.20 -12.47
#